data_AF-A0AAV1J378-F1
#
_entry.id   AF-A0AAV1J378-F1
#
_cell.length_a   1.000
_cell.length_b   1.000
_cell.length_c   1.000
_cell.angle_alpha   90.00
_cell.angle_beta   90.00
_cell.angle_gamma   90.00
#
_symmetry.space_group_name_H-M   'P 1'
#
loop_
_entity.id
_entity.type
_entity.pdbx_description
1 polymer ?
#
loop_
_entity_poly.entity_id
_entity_poly.type
_entity_poly.pdbx_seq_one_letter_code
_entity_poly.pdbx_strand_id
1 'polypeptide(L)' 'MIGTGIDCFASYCLSKQGKMGINVGGYRFRFNGCARNGKIRWRCSRGPWCKAALHTYRGRIVYIQGTHNCGPKPAPVS' A
#
# COMPACT_ATOMS: atom_id res chain seq x y z
N MET A 1 6.33 -27.57 -8.16
CA MET A 1 6.85 -26.26 -7.71
C MET A 1 5.77 -25.60 -6.87
N ILE A 2 5.86 -25.72 -5.55
CA ILE A 2 4.88 -25.17 -4.60
C ILE A 2 5.19 -23.69 -4.35
N GLY A 3 4.54 -22.82 -5.11
CA GLY A 3 4.55 -21.38 -4.83
C GLY A 3 3.43 -21.04 -3.86
N THR A 4 3.67 -21.11 -2.55
CA THR A 4 2.80 -20.45 -1.56
C THR A 4 3.03 -18.94 -1.64
N GLY A 5 2.64 -18.33 -2.75
CA GLY A 5 2.53 -16.89 -2.87
C GLY A 5 1.08 -16.56 -2.60
N ILE A 6 0.76 -16.07 -1.40
CA ILE A 6 -0.49 -15.33 -1.22
C ILE A 6 -0.39 -14.17 -2.21
N ASP A 7 -1.11 -14.25 -3.32
CA ASP A 7 -1.27 -13.14 -4.24
C ASP A 7 -1.93 -12.00 -3.45
N CYS A 8 -1.09 -11.13 -2.89
CA CYS A 8 -1.54 -9.89 -2.28
C CYS A 8 -2.20 -9.07 -3.37
N PHE A 9 -3.53 -9.16 -3.47
CA PHE A 9 -4.29 -8.38 -4.44
C PHE A 9 -4.03 -6.90 -4.18
N ALA A 10 -3.37 -6.26 -5.14
CA ALA A 10 -3.00 -4.86 -5.09
C ALA A 10 -3.64 -4.13 -6.26
N SER A 11 -4.36 -3.05 -5.98
CA SER A 11 -4.95 -2.21 -7.01
C SER A 11 -4.49 -0.77 -6.89
N TYR A 12 -4.09 -0.18 -8.02
CA TYR A 12 -3.82 1.25 -8.09
C TYR A 12 -5.14 2.01 -8.13
N CYS A 13 -5.22 3.12 -7.39
CA CYS A 13 -6.43 3.94 -7.32
C CYS A 13 -6.08 5.43 -7.29
N LEU A 14 -6.88 6.23 -7.99
CA LEU A 14 -6.79 7.68 -7.93
C LEU A 14 -7.74 8.22 -6.85
N SER A 15 -7.35 9.26 -6.13
CA SER A 15 -8.30 10.06 -5.34
C SER A 15 -9.13 10.94 -6.26
N LYS A 16 -10.23 11.52 -5.73
CA LYS A 16 -11.00 12.57 -6.43
C LYS A 16 -10.15 13.75 -6.90
N GLN A 17 -8.99 13.98 -6.25
CA GLN A 17 -8.04 15.05 -6.54
C GLN A 17 -6.87 14.57 -7.42
N GLY A 18 -6.98 13.40 -8.06
CA GLY A 18 -5.93 12.84 -8.92
C GLY A 18 -4.71 12.25 -8.20
N LYS A 19 -4.74 12.11 -6.87
CA LYS A 19 -3.60 11.57 -6.10
C LYS A 19 -3.58 10.03 -6.19
N MET A 20 -2.49 9.48 -6.72
CA MET A 20 -2.27 8.04 -6.81
C MET A 20 -2.14 7.39 -5.42
N GLY A 21 -2.74 6.23 -5.26
CA GLY A 21 -2.62 5.34 -4.11
C GLY A 21 -2.67 3.87 -4.52
N ILE A 22 -2.38 3.00 -3.57
CA ILE A 22 -2.42 1.55 -3.76
C ILE A 22 -3.28 0.96 -2.65
N ASN A 23 -4.27 0.14 -2.98
CA ASN A 23 -5.03 -0.65 -2.03
C ASN A 23 -4.41 -2.04 -1.91
N VAL A 24 -4.10 -2.47 -0.68
CA VAL A 24 -3.60 -3.82 -0.37
C VAL A 24 -4.27 -4.30 0.92
N GLY A 25 -4.84 -5.51 0.90
CA GLY A 25 -5.48 -6.09 2.09
C GLY A 25 -6.62 -5.25 2.67
N GLY A 26 -7.31 -4.48 1.83
CA GLY A 26 -8.38 -3.55 2.25
C GLY A 26 -7.88 -2.22 2.81
N TYR A 27 -6.58 -1.99 2.92
CA TYR A 27 -6.02 -0.71 3.36
C TYR A 27 -5.48 0.10 2.17
N ARG A 28 -5.71 1.41 2.20
CA ARG A 28 -5.16 2.33 1.22
C ARG A 28 -3.81 2.86 1.67
N PHE A 29 -2.85 2.84 0.76
CA PHE A 29 -1.52 3.44 0.88
C PHE A 29 -1.41 4.65 -0.03
N ARG A 30 -0.81 5.72 0.47
CA ARG A 30 -0.53 6.97 -0.26
C ARG A 30 0.96 7.17 -0.44
N PHE A 31 1.35 7.90 -1.48
CA PHE A 31 2.73 8.26 -1.73
C PHE A 31 3.38 8.95 -0.51
N ASN A 32 4.63 8.56 -0.21
CA ASN A 32 5.43 9.08 0.89
C ASN A 32 6.90 9.35 0.48
N GLY A 33 7.16 9.48 -0.83
CA GLY A 33 8.48 9.82 -1.35
C GLY A 33 9.09 8.77 -2.26
N CYS A 34 10.15 9.16 -2.95
CA CYS A 34 10.94 8.30 -3.83
C CYS A 34 12.39 8.28 -3.33
N ALA A 35 12.98 7.08 -3.25
CA ALA A 35 14.41 6.92 -3.01
C ALA A 35 15.21 7.25 -4.27
N ARG A 36 16.49 7.61 -4.11
CA ARG A 36 17.41 7.89 -5.24
C ARG A 36 17.48 6.76 -6.28
N ASN A 37 17.31 5.52 -5.84
CA ASN A 37 17.32 4.35 -6.72
C ASN A 37 15.97 4.08 -7.42
N GLY A 38 14.99 4.98 -7.34
CA GLY A 38 13.68 4.83 -7.98
C GLY A 38 12.67 3.98 -7.20
N LYS A 39 13.00 3.53 -5.97
CA LYS A 39 12.05 2.87 -5.08
C LYS A 39 11.04 3.89 -4.54
N ILE A 40 9.75 3.68 -4.79
CA ILE A 40 8.69 4.52 -4.25
C ILE A 40 8.28 3.98 -2.88
N ARG A 41 8.18 4.88 -1.90
CA ARG A 41 7.69 4.58 -0.57
C ARG A 41 6.24 5.03 -0.45
N TRP A 42 5.42 4.16 0.13
CA TRP A 42 4.02 4.39 0.39
C TRP A 42 3.76 4.15 1.88
N ARG A 43 2.84 4.94 2.45
CA ARG A 43 2.40 4.82 3.84
C ARG A 43 0.90 4.64 3.90
N CYS A 44 0.39 4.02 4.96
CA CYS A 44 -1.05 3.98 5.19
C CYS A 44 -1.67 5.38 5.13
N SER A 45 -2.79 5.53 4.41
CA SER A 45 -3.44 6.83 4.21
C SER A 45 -4.17 7.34 5.44
N ARG A 46 -4.45 6.48 6.42
CA ARG A 46 -5.23 6.84 7.62
C ARG A 46 -4.54 7.81 8.56
N GLY A 47 -3.22 7.82 8.63
CA GLY A 47 -2.53 8.76 9.50
C GLY A 47 -1.03 8.53 9.63
N PRO A 48 -0.29 9.55 10.11
CA PRO A 48 1.15 9.45 10.24
C PRO A 48 1.63 8.47 11.32
N TRP A 49 0.81 8.20 12.34
CA TRP A 49 1.12 7.23 13.40
C TRP A 49 1.04 5.77 12.95
N CYS A 50 0.46 5.51 11.77
CA CYS A 50 0.33 4.16 11.25
C CYS A 50 1.69 3.62 10.80
N LYS A 51 2.11 2.48 11.34
CA LYS A 51 3.40 1.84 11.03
C LYS A 51 3.40 1.05 9.71
N ALA A 52 2.22 0.82 9.13
CA ALA A 52 2.11 0.09 7.87
C ALA A 52 2.73 0.87 6.71
N ALA A 53 3.55 0.17 5.93
CA ALA A 53 4.31 0.72 4.83
C ALA A 53 4.34 -0.24 3.65
N LEU A 54 4.46 0.30 2.46
CA LEU A 54 4.57 -0.47 1.22
C LEU A 54 5.62 0.18 0.34
N HIS A 55 6.47 -0.61 -0.31
CA HIS A 55 7.42 -0.08 -1.29
C HIS A 55 7.20 -0.72 -2.64
N THR A 56 7.27 0.10 -3.68
CA THR A 56 7.24 -0.39 -5.06
C THR A 56 8.52 -0.01 -5.79
N TYR A 57 8.93 -0.86 -6.74
CA TYR A 57 10.03 -0.58 -7.65
C TYR A 57 9.62 -1.05 -9.05
N ARG A 58 9.72 -0.16 -10.04
CA ARG A 58 9.28 -0.43 -11.43
C ARG A 58 7.87 -1.04 -11.51
N GLY A 59 6.92 -0.45 -10.75
CA GLY A 59 5.51 -0.89 -10.73
C GLY A 59 5.22 -2.17 -9.95
N ARG A 60 6.23 -2.84 -9.38
CA ARG A 60 6.05 -4.07 -8.59
C ARG A 60 6.17 -3.79 -7.10
N ILE A 61 5.37 -4.45 -6.28
CA ILE A 61 5.53 -4.42 -4.83
C ILE A 61 6.77 -5.25 -4.47
N VAL A 62 7.69 -4.62 -3.73
CA VAL A 62 8.96 -5.26 -3.31
C VAL A 62 9.08 -5.34 -1.78
N TYR A 63 8.15 -4.73 -1.05
CA TYR A 63 8.10 -4.76 0.40
C TYR A 63 6.71 -4.40 0.88
N ILE A 64 6.23 -5.13 1.88
CA ILE A 64 4.98 -4.85 2.61
C ILE A 64 5.28 -5.00 4.10
N GLN A 65 5.00 -3.95 4.86
CA GLN A 65 4.81 -4.03 6.30
C GLN A 65 3.31 -3.88 6.58
N GLY A 66 2.64 -5.01 6.84
CA GLY A 66 1.19 -5.10 7.01
C GLY A 66 0.69 -4.82 8.43
N THR A 67 1.57 -4.54 9.40
CA THR A 67 1.11 -4.22 10.76
C THR A 67 0.46 -2.84 10.82
N HIS A 68 -0.87 -2.83 10.94
CA HIS A 68 -1.68 -1.63 11.10
C HIS A 68 -2.03 -1.38 12.57
N ASN A 69 -1.69 -0.19 13.08
CA ASN A 69 -2.14 0.34 14.37
C ASN A 69 -3.15 1.49 14.20
N CYS A 70 -3.78 1.58 13.02
CA CYS A 70 -4.76 2.61 12.65
C CYS A 70 -6.21 2.10 12.65
N GLY A 71 -6.50 1.06 13.44
CA GLY A 71 -7.82 0.41 13.52
C GLY A 71 -8.08 -0.67 12.46
N PRO A 72 -9.25 -1.34 12.54
CA PRO A 72 -9.60 -2.47 11.70
C PRO A 72 -9.75 -2.08 10.22
N LYS A 73 -9.65 -3.06 9.32
CA LYS A 73 -9.83 -2.84 7.87
C LYS A 73 -11.18 -2.14 7.62
N PRO A 74 -11.27 -1.21 6.67
CA PRO A 74 -12.58 -0.70 6.26
C PRO A 74 -13.39 -1.88 5.74
N ALA A 75 -14.69 -1.92 6.07
CA ALA A 75 -15.58 -2.87 5.44
C ALA A 75 -15.52 -2.62 3.91
N PRO A 76 -15.52 -3.69 3.08
CA PRO A 76 -15.78 -3.50 1.66
C PRO A 76 -17.14 -2.83 1.55
N VAL A 77 -17.18 -1.64 0.95
CA VAL A 77 -18.45 -1.00 0.62
C VAL A 77 -19.11 -1.88 -0.44
N SER A 78 -20.31 -2.39 -0.14
CA SER A 78 -21.15 -3.17 -1.04
C SER A 78 -21.64 -2.32 -2.20
#